data_AF-A0A655FYT4-F1
#
_entry.id   AF-A0A655FYT4-F1
#
_cell.length_a   1.000
_cell.length_b   1.000
_cell.length_c   1.000
_cell.angle_alpha   90.00
_cell.angle_beta   90.00
_cell.angle_gamma   90.00
#
_symmetry.space_group_name_H-M   'P 1'
#
loop_
_entity.id
_entity.type
_entity.pdbx_description
1 polymer ?
#
loop_
_entity_poly.entity_id
_entity_poly.type
_entity_poly.pdbx_seq_one_letter_code
_entity_poly.pdbx_strand_id
1 'polypeptide(L)'
;MLLDPNKGLANLLANLKDASVAGSQQADGVATTKITGNSSADDIATLAGSRLTSEDVKTVPTTVWIASDGSSHLVQIQIAPTKDTSVTLTMSDWGKQVTATKPV
;
A
#
# COMPACT_ATOMS: atom_id res chain seq x y z
N MET A 1 4.53 12.26 -2.75
CA MET A 1 3.44 12.05 -1.77
C MET A 1 2.90 10.62 -1.79
N LEU A 2 2.57 9.99 -2.94
CA LEU A 2 2.37 8.52 -2.95
C LEU A 2 3.70 7.76 -3.15
N LEU A 3 4.51 8.21 -4.09
CA LEU A 3 5.84 7.66 -4.41
C LEU A 3 6.99 8.41 -3.71
N ASP A 4 6.67 9.18 -2.67
CA ASP A 4 7.72 9.80 -1.85
C ASP A 4 8.44 8.71 -1.04
N PRO A 5 9.78 8.64 -1.06
CA PRO A 5 10.50 7.57 -0.36
C PRO A 5 10.35 7.63 1.16
N ASN A 6 10.14 8.83 1.72
CA ASN A 6 10.13 9.07 3.16
C ASN A 6 8.72 9.24 3.74
N LYS A 7 7.73 9.55 2.90
CA LYS A 7 6.34 9.81 3.34
C LYS A 7 5.28 9.02 2.56
N GLY A 8 5.70 8.29 1.53
CA GLY A 8 4.82 7.54 0.63
C GLY A 8 4.67 6.06 1.00
N LEU A 9 4.31 5.24 0.00
CA LEU A 9 4.11 3.80 0.17
C LEU A 9 5.36 3.09 0.69
N ALA A 10 6.55 3.55 0.31
CA ALA A 10 7.81 2.98 0.81
C ALA A 10 7.96 3.12 2.34
N ASN A 11 7.64 4.30 2.88
CA ASN A 11 7.65 4.54 4.33
C ASN A 11 6.61 3.68 5.04
N LEU A 12 5.41 3.57 4.47
CA LEU A 12 4.35 2.73 5.04
C LEU A 12 4.75 1.24 5.09
N LEU A 13 5.39 0.73 4.03
CA LEU A 13 5.91 -0.64 3.99
C LEU A 13 7.03 -0.87 5.01
N ALA A 14 7.97 0.08 5.11
CA ALA A 14 9.09 0.00 6.05
C ALA A 14 8.64 0.00 7.52
N ASN A 15 7.49 0.61 7.82
CA ASN A 15 6.94 0.73 9.17
C ASN A 15 5.73 -0.18 9.41
N LEU A 16 5.47 -1.16 8.53
CA LEU A 16 4.36 -2.08 8.69
C LEU A 16 4.56 -2.94 9.95
N LYS A 17 3.65 -2.80 10.92
CA LYS A 17 3.70 -3.52 12.20
C LYS A 17 3.06 -4.89 12.09
N ASP A 18 3.55 -5.83 12.89
CA ASP A 18 3.03 -7.20 12.97
C ASP A 18 2.95 -7.89 11.61
N ALA A 19 3.87 -7.56 10.71
CA ALA A 19 3.91 -8.07 9.36
C ALA A 19 4.11 -9.59 9.39
N SER A 20 3.19 -10.32 8.75
CA SER A 20 3.21 -11.77 8.68
C SER A 20 2.82 -12.25 7.29
N VAL A 21 3.53 -13.26 6.81
CA VAL A 21 3.23 -13.91 5.53
C VAL A 21 1.93 -14.69 5.67
N ALA A 22 0.92 -14.30 4.90
CA ALA A 22 -0.38 -14.95 4.86
C ALA A 22 -0.49 -16.01 3.74
N GLY A 23 0.54 -16.13 2.90
CA GLY A 23 0.65 -17.15 1.85
C GLY A 23 0.92 -16.56 0.46
N SER A 24 0.93 -17.41 -0.55
CA SER A 24 1.06 -17.00 -1.95
C SER A 24 -0.30 -16.69 -2.56
N GLN A 25 -0.39 -15.63 -3.37
CA GLN A 25 -1.62 -15.23 -4.06
C GLN A 25 -1.29 -14.63 -5.43
N GLN A 26 -2.19 -14.79 -6.41
CA GLN A 26 -2.17 -13.98 -7.62
C GLN A 26 -2.81 -12.60 -7.33
N ALA A 27 -2.14 -11.52 -7.74
CA ALA A 27 -2.70 -10.16 -7.71
C ALA A 27 -2.41 -9.50 -9.07
N ASP A 28 -3.45 -9.01 -9.74
CA ASP A 28 -3.36 -8.41 -11.08
C ASP A 28 -2.59 -9.29 -12.11
N GLY A 29 -2.79 -10.61 -12.04
CA GLY A 29 -2.10 -11.57 -12.91
C GLY A 29 -0.62 -11.83 -12.58
N VAL A 30 -0.07 -11.17 -11.55
CA VAL A 30 1.30 -11.35 -11.06
C VAL A 30 1.32 -12.26 -9.84
N ALA A 31 2.26 -13.20 -9.81
CA ALA A 31 2.47 -14.08 -8.65
C ALA A 31 3.08 -13.29 -7.50
N THR A 32 2.44 -13.34 -6.33
CA THR A 32 2.83 -12.53 -5.17
C THR A 32 2.86 -13.31 -3.86
N THR A 33 3.66 -12.80 -2.92
CA THR A 33 3.58 -13.12 -1.50
C THR A 33 2.61 -12.14 -0.85
N LYS A 34 1.54 -12.65 -0.26
CA LYS A 34 0.58 -11.88 0.53
C LYS A 34 1.10 -11.71 1.95
N ILE A 35 1.12 -10.48 2.42
CA ILE A 35 1.57 -10.10 3.77
C ILE A 35 0.46 -9.29 4.43
N THR A 36 0.09 -9.65 5.65
CA THR A 36 -0.83 -8.88 6.50
C THR A 36 -0.05 -8.15 7.58
N GLY A 37 -0.50 -6.96 7.95
CA GLY A 37 0.05 -6.22 9.07
C GLY A 37 -0.81 -5.00 9.41
N ASN A 38 -0.20 -4.04 10.09
CA ASN A 38 -0.85 -2.85 10.60
C ASN A 38 -0.01 -1.60 10.28
N SER A 39 -0.60 -0.63 9.57
CA SER A 39 0.02 0.69 9.35
C SER A 39 -0.41 1.66 10.45
N SER A 40 0.39 2.68 10.75
CA SER A 40 -0.05 3.70 11.70
C SER A 40 -1.18 4.55 11.09
N ALA A 41 -2.11 5.02 11.92
CA ALA A 41 -3.17 5.92 11.44
C ALA A 41 -2.61 7.22 10.85
N ASP A 42 -1.46 7.69 11.34
CA ASP A 42 -0.81 8.92 10.90
C ASP A 42 -0.11 8.75 9.53
N ASP A 43 0.49 7.58 9.26
CA ASP A 43 1.02 7.26 7.92
C ASP A 43 -0.12 7.20 6.90
N ILE A 44 -1.25 6.57 7.24
CA ILE A 44 -2.44 6.55 6.39
C ILE A 44 -2.97 7.97 6.15
N ALA A 45 -3.04 8.80 7.19
CA ALA A 45 -3.49 10.17 7.07
C ALA A 45 -2.56 11.01 6.18
N THR A 46 -1.25 10.78 6.29
CA THR A 46 -0.24 11.42 5.44
C THR A 46 -0.43 11.06 3.96
N LEU A 47 -0.71 9.79 3.67
CA LEU A 47 -0.99 9.32 2.30
C LEU A 47 -2.30 9.87 1.73
N ALA A 48 -3.36 9.86 2.54
CA ALA A 48 -4.70 10.30 2.15
C ALA A 48 -4.87 11.82 2.16
N GLY A 49 -3.92 12.56 2.74
CA GLY A 49 -4.01 14.01 2.96
C GLY A 49 -4.99 14.41 4.06
N SER A 50 -5.64 13.44 4.72
CA SER A 50 -6.59 13.64 5.81
C SER A 50 -6.77 12.36 6.62
N ARG A 51 -7.23 12.48 7.87
CA ARG A 51 -7.48 11.32 8.72
C ARG A 51 -8.71 10.55 8.24
N LEU A 52 -8.55 9.24 7.99
CA LEU A 52 -9.62 8.35 7.50
C LEU A 52 -10.28 7.50 8.60
N THR A 53 -9.80 7.62 9.85
CA THR A 53 -10.24 6.83 11.02
C THR A 53 -10.67 7.75 12.15
N SER A 54 -11.35 7.21 13.16
CA SER A 54 -11.60 7.95 14.41
C SER A 54 -10.29 8.21 15.19
N GLU A 55 -10.28 9.22 16.06
CA GLU A 55 -9.09 9.69 16.81
C GLU A 55 -8.44 8.64 17.74
N ASP A 56 -9.24 7.69 18.23
CA ASP A 56 -8.82 6.60 19.10
C ASP A 56 -8.08 5.48 18.36
N VAL A 57 -8.29 5.36 17.04
CA VAL A 57 -7.61 4.35 16.21
C VAL A 57 -6.14 4.72 16.02
N LYS A 58 -5.22 3.85 16.45
CA LYS A 58 -3.76 4.06 16.31
C LYS A 58 -3.15 3.28 15.16
N THR A 59 -3.75 2.16 14.79
CA THR A 59 -3.28 1.31 13.69
C THR A 59 -4.43 0.91 12.79
N VAL A 60 -4.10 0.71 11.52
CA VAL A 60 -5.05 0.41 10.44
C VAL A 60 -4.63 -0.92 9.78
N PRO A 61 -5.52 -1.92 9.73
CA PRO A 61 -5.25 -3.17 9.04
C PRO A 61 -4.84 -2.91 7.59
N THR A 62 -3.70 -3.46 7.21
CA THR A 62 -3.11 -3.28 5.89
C THR A 62 -2.62 -4.60 5.35
N THR A 63 -3.01 -4.92 4.13
CA THR A 63 -2.53 -6.11 3.40
C THR A 63 -1.75 -5.66 2.18
N VAL A 64 -0.61 -6.29 1.94
CA VAL A 64 0.25 -5.99 0.79
C VAL A 64 0.56 -7.27 0.03
N TRP A 65 0.72 -7.12 -1.29
CA TRP A 65 1.09 -8.19 -2.21
C TRP A 65 2.39 -7.79 -2.89
N ILE A 66 3.45 -8.53 -2.61
CA ILE A 66 4.80 -8.29 -3.13
C ILE A 66 5.12 -9.32 -4.21
N ALA A 67 5.62 -8.89 -5.36
CA ALA A 67 5.98 -9.76 -6.46
C ALA A 67 6.97 -10.86 -6.03
N SER A 68 6.66 -12.11 -6.37
CA SER A 68 7.50 -13.27 -6.07
C SER A 68 8.52 -13.59 -7.19
N ASP A 69 8.61 -12.73 -8.20
CA ASP A 69 9.49 -12.87 -9.37
C ASP A 69 10.95 -12.43 -9.12
N GLY A 70 11.27 -12.05 -7.88
CA GLY A 70 12.58 -11.56 -7.46
C GLY A 70 12.74 -10.04 -7.50
N SER A 71 11.83 -9.30 -8.16
CA SER A 71 11.86 -7.83 -8.17
C SER A 71 11.50 -7.20 -6.82
N SER A 72 10.71 -7.93 -6.01
CA SER A 72 10.13 -7.43 -4.76
C SER A 72 9.29 -6.16 -4.92
N HIS A 73 8.77 -5.90 -6.12
CA HIS A 73 7.87 -4.79 -6.36
C HIS A 73 6.55 -4.97 -5.59
N LEU A 74 6.01 -3.87 -5.08
CA LEU A 74 4.65 -3.85 -4.55
C LEU A 74 3.68 -3.96 -5.74
N VAL A 75 2.85 -5.00 -5.77
CA VAL A 75 1.84 -5.21 -6.82
C VAL A 75 0.50 -4.64 -6.40
N GLN A 76 0.13 -4.85 -5.13
CA GLN A 76 -1.12 -4.34 -4.58
C GLN A 76 -0.94 -3.99 -3.10
N ILE A 77 -1.70 -3.01 -2.64
CA ILE A 77 -1.90 -2.70 -1.23
C ILE A 77 -3.39 -2.46 -0.98
N GLN A 78 -3.90 -3.01 0.11
CA GLN A 78 -5.25 -2.78 0.60
C GLN A 78 -5.18 -2.26 2.03
N ILE A 79 -5.80 -1.12 2.26
CA ILE A 79 -5.90 -0.47 3.57
C ILE A 79 -7.37 -0.53 3.97
N ALA A 80 -7.68 -0.93 5.20
CA ALA A 80 -9.03 -0.98 5.73
C ALA A 80 -9.21 0.01 6.91
N PRO A 81 -9.49 1.31 6.65
CA PRO A 81 -9.60 2.34 7.70
C PRO A 81 -10.73 2.08 8.70
N THR A 82 -11.80 1.43 8.25
CA THR A 82 -12.94 1.01 9.08
C THR A 82 -13.36 -0.40 8.70
N LYS A 83 -14.20 -1.03 9.53
CA LYS A 83 -14.56 -2.46 9.46
C LYS A 83 -15.08 -2.92 8.10
N ASP A 84 -15.75 -2.04 7.35
CA ASP A 84 -16.44 -2.39 6.09
C ASP A 84 -16.00 -1.50 4.91
N THR A 85 -14.91 -0.74 5.08
CA THR A 85 -14.37 0.12 4.02
C THR A 85 -12.92 -0.24 3.74
N SER A 86 -12.57 -0.37 2.46
CA SER A 86 -11.18 -0.50 2.08
C SER A 86 -10.85 0.36 0.87
N VAL A 87 -9.59 0.79 0.82
CA VAL A 87 -8.98 1.41 -0.37
C VAL A 87 -7.94 0.42 -0.87
N THR A 88 -8.02 0.09 -2.16
CA THR A 88 -7.05 -0.79 -2.82
C THR A 88 -6.30 0.02 -3.87
N LEU A 89 -4.98 -0.06 -3.86
CA LEU A 89 -4.12 0.49 -4.89
C LEU A 89 -3.36 -0.67 -5.54
N THR A 90 -3.37 -0.70 -6.86
CA THR A 90 -2.62 -1.65 -7.68
C THR A 90 -1.53 -0.89 -8.41
N MET A 91 -0.30 -1.40 -8.37
CA MET A 91 0.86 -0.78 -9.00
C MET A 91 1.41 -1.73 -10.07
N SER A 92 1.64 -1.15 -11.24
CA SER A 92 2.19 -1.83 -12.41
C SER A 92 3.12 -0.87 -13.16
N ASP A 93 3.74 -1.32 -14.25
CA ASP A 93 4.57 -0.49 -15.12
C ASP A 93 5.73 0.23 -14.37
N TRP A 94 6.32 -0.45 -13.37
CA TRP A 94 7.45 0.07 -12.58
C TRP A 94 8.60 0.54 -13.48
N GLY A 95 9.02 1.81 -13.32
CA GLY A 95 10.11 2.41 -14.08
C GLY A 95 9.77 2.83 -15.51
N LYS A 96 8.52 2.66 -15.96
CA LYS A 96 8.08 3.08 -17.30
C LYS A 96 8.03 4.60 -17.41
N GLN A 97 8.47 5.13 -18.55
CA GLN A 97 8.41 6.56 -18.83
C GLN A 97 6.95 7.02 -18.97
N VAL A 98 6.58 8.06 -18.24
CA VAL A 98 5.27 8.73 -18.33
C VAL A 98 5.40 9.99 -19.16
N THR A 99 4.47 10.20 -20.11
CA THR A 99 4.37 11.44 -20.88
C THR A 99 3.12 12.20 -20.42
N ALA A 100 3.28 13.45 -20.00
CA ALA A 100 2.18 14.32 -19.60
C ALA A 100 2.07 15.50 -20.57
N THR A 101 0.88 15.74 -21.12
CA THR A 101 0.59 16.86 -22.02
C THR A 101 -0.33 17.87 -21.33
N LYS A 102 -0.22 19.15 -21.71
CA LYS A 102 -1.08 20.21 -21.18
C LYS A 102 -2.54 19.93 -21.59
N PRO A 103 -3.53 20.04 -20.68
CA PRO A 103 -4.94 20.00 -21.05
C PRO A 103 -5.29 21.11 -22.05
N VAL A 104 -6.14 20.79 -23.03
CA VAL A 104 -6.70 21.76 -23.99
C VAL A 104 -7.83 22.56 -23.37
#